data_AF-A0A939DU95-F1
#
_entry.id   AF-A0A939DU95-F1
#
_cell.length_a   1.000
_cell.length_b   1.000
_cell.length_c   1.000
_cell.angle_alpha   90.00
_cell.angle_beta   90.00
_cell.angle_gamma   90.00
#
_symmetry.space_group_name_H-M   'P 1'
#
loop_
_entity.id
_entity.type
_entity.pdbx_description
1 polymer ?
#
loop_
_entity_poly.entity_id
_entity_poly.type
_entity_poly.pdbx_seq_one_letter_code
_entity_poly.pdbx_strand_id
1 'polypeptide(L)' 'SEDGVWQTINTSFIEIDLNNKTMHSDQPVTILGVNYTIRGNGFSADMNSKQFELLDHVETIYGKDN' A
#
# COMPACT_ATOMS: atom_id res chain seq x y z
N SER A 1 -5.64 -20.85 12.87
CA SER A 1 -5.31 -19.62 13.59
C SER A 1 -5.37 -18.48 12.59
N GLU A 2 -6.12 -17.43 12.92
CA GLU A 2 -6.24 -16.21 12.09
C GLU A 2 -4.95 -15.39 12.17
N ASP A 3 -3.84 -15.98 11.73
CA ASP A 3 -2.57 -15.26 11.60
C ASP A 3 -2.76 -14.26 10.45
N GLY A 4 -2.91 -12.99 10.85
CA GLY A 4 -3.62 -11.96 10.11
C GLY A 4 -3.17 -11.72 8.67
N VAL A 5 -4.16 -11.41 7.83
CA VAL A 5 -4.01 -10.89 6.47
C VAL A 5 -3.52 -9.44 6.56
N TRP A 6 -2.26 -9.25 6.94
CA TRP A 6 -1.66 -7.92 7.04
C TRP A 6 -1.16 -7.47 5.67
N GLN A 7 -1.70 -6.35 5.18
CA GLN A 7 -1.13 -5.62 4.06
C GLN A 7 -0.23 -4.52 4.60
N THR A 8 1.01 -4.43 4.11
CA THR A 8 1.95 -3.38 4.53
C THR A 8 2.27 -2.48 3.35
N ILE A 9 2.14 -1.17 3.53
CA ILE A 9 2.52 -0.16 2.54
C ILE A 9 3.82 0.49 3.02
N ASN A 10 4.89 0.39 2.23
CA ASN A 10 6.20 0.97 2.52
C ASN A 10 6.53 2.03 1.48
N THR A 11 6.89 3.22 1.96
CA THR A 11 7.35 4.35 1.15
C THR A 11 8.29 5.21 1.99
N SER A 12 9.07 6.08 1.37
CA SER A 12 10.01 6.98 2.05
C SER A 12 9.33 8.14 2.78
N PHE A 13 8.16 8.58 2.31
CA PHE A 13 7.40 9.70 2.88
C PHE A 13 5.89 9.50 2.73
N ILE A 14 5.13 9.88 3.77
CA ILE A 14 3.66 9.80 3.79
C ILE A 14 3.09 11.10 4.37
N GLU A 15 2.10 11.66 3.69
CA GLU A 15 1.21 12.68 4.24
C GLU A 15 -0.06 12.03 4.79
N ILE A 16 -0.49 12.45 5.98
CA ILE A 16 -1.65 11.89 6.65
C ILE A 16 -2.61 13.02 7.03
N ASP A 17 -3.85 12.94 6.55
CA ASP A 17 -4.95 13.74 7.07
C ASP A 17 -5.68 12.95 8.16
N LEU A 18 -5.48 13.36 9.42
CA LEU A 18 -6.08 12.69 10.58
C LEU A 18 -7.59 12.94 10.72
N ASN A 19 -8.12 14.03 10.13
CA ASN A 19 -9.54 14.36 10.19
C ASN A 19 -10.33 13.50 9.19
N ASN A 20 -9.85 13.46 7.95
CA ASN A 20 -10.47 12.69 6.87
C ASN A 20 -10.04 11.23 6.87
N LYS A 21 -8.99 10.88 7.62
CA LYS A 21 -8.39 9.54 7.72
C LYS A 21 -7.93 9.04 6.35
N THR A 22 -7.23 9.92 5.63
CA THR A 22 -6.64 9.61 4.32
C THR A 22 -5.12 9.69 4.39
N MET A 23 -4.45 8.88 3.57
CA MET A 23 -2.99 8.87 3.43
C MET A 23 -2.62 9.10 1.97
N HIS A 24 -1.53 9.80 1.73
CA HIS A 24 -1.01 10.07 0.40
C HIS A 24 0.52 10.01 0.38
N SER A 25 1.08 9.63 -0.77
CA SER A 25 2.50 9.72 -1.06
C SER A 25 2.67 9.87 -2.57
N ASP A 26 3.65 10.66 -2.99
CA ASP A 26 4.12 10.76 -4.37
C ASP A 26 5.44 9.98 -4.61
N GLN A 27 5.94 9.29 -3.57
CA GLN A 27 7.20 8.57 -3.59
C GLN A 27 7.03 7.11 -4.03
N PRO A 28 8.11 6.43 -4.47
CA PRO A 28 8.08 5.01 -4.76
C PRO A 28 7.50 4.19 -3.60
N VAL A 29 6.56 3.31 -3.91
CA VAL A 29 5.80 2.54 -2.92
C VAL A 29 5.91 1.05 -3.20
N THR A 30 6.07 0.26 -2.14
CA THR A 30 5.97 -1.21 -2.15
C THR A 30 4.84 -1.64 -1.23
N ILE A 31 3.87 -2.38 -1.78
CA ILE A 31 2.72 -2.92 -1.05
C ILE A 31 2.87 -4.43 -0.96
N LEU A 32 2.94 -4.95 0.25
CA LEU A 32 3.11 -6.37 0.54
C LEU A 32 1.77 -6.95 0.98
N GLY A 33 1.25 -7.90 0.20
CA GLY A 33 0.13 -8.76 0.57
C GLY A 33 0.60 -10.16 0.94
N VAL A 34 -0.34 -11.06 1.26
CA VAL A 34 -0.01 -12.43 1.69
C VAL A 34 0.77 -13.22 0.63
N ASN A 35 0.45 -13.05 -0.65
CA ASN A 35 1.04 -13.80 -1.77
C ASN A 35 1.32 -12.90 -2.98
N TYR A 36 1.52 -11.61 -2.76
CA TYR A 36 1.86 -10.68 -3.82
C TYR A 36 2.63 -9.48 -3.28
N THR A 37 3.44 -8.90 -4.16
CA THR A 37 4.13 -7.63 -3.96
C THR A 37 3.74 -6.70 -5.11
N ILE A 38 3.24 -5.51 -4.79
CA ILE A 38 2.93 -4.47 -5.77
C ILE A 38 3.96 -3.36 -5.65
N ARG A 39 4.48 -2.88 -6.78
CA ARG A 39 5.33 -1.69 -6.85
C ARG A 39 4.65 -0.60 -7.69
N GLY A 40 4.80 0.64 -7.27
CA GLY A 40 4.28 1.82 -7.94
C GLY A 40 5.04 3.08 -7.58
N ASN A 41 4.67 4.18 -8.22
CA ASN A 41 5.14 5.52 -7.87
C ASN A 41 3.95 6.32 -7.32
N GLY A 42 3.94 6.49 -5.99
CA GLY A 42 2.87 7.15 -5.26
C GLY A 42 1.59 6.33 -5.06
N PHE A 43 0.81 6.72 -4.05
CA PHE A 43 -0.48 6.14 -3.73
C PHE A 43 -1.40 7.14 -3.01
N SER A 44 -2.70 6.84 -3.02
CA SER A 44 -3.72 7.46 -2.17
C SER A 44 -4.49 6.35 -1.45
N ALA A 45 -4.82 6.55 -0.17
CA ALA A 45 -5.56 5.56 0.61
C ALA A 45 -6.59 6.19 1.53
N ASP A 46 -7.72 5.50 1.69
CA ASP A 46 -8.77 5.78 2.67
C ASP A 46 -8.72 4.72 3.78
N MET A 47 -8.46 5.18 5.01
CA MET A 47 -8.28 4.28 6.16
C MET A 47 -9.61 3.77 6.73
N ASN A 48 -10.76 4.41 6.42
CA ASN A 48 -12.08 3.94 6.84
C ASN A 48 -12.52 2.75 5.98
N SER A 49 -12.39 2.89 4.66
CA SER A 49 -12.76 1.85 3.71
C SER A 49 -11.67 0.77 3.55
N LYS A 50 -10.45 1.07 4.02
CA LYS A 50 -9.25 0.23 3.87
C LYS A 50 -8.90 -0.01 2.39
N GLN A 51 -9.13 0.99 1.55
CA GLN A 51 -8.84 0.94 0.12
C GLN A 51 -7.66 1.85 -0.20
N PHE A 52 -6.87 1.46 -1.19
CA PHE A 52 -5.81 2.27 -1.75
C PHE A 52 -5.86 2.22 -3.27
N GLU A 53 -5.30 3.25 -3.89
CA GLU A 53 -5.07 3.35 -5.32
C GLU A 53 -3.62 3.80 -5.55
N LEU A 54 -2.98 3.26 -6.58
CA LEU A 54 -1.68 3.72 -7.02
C LEU A 54 -1.86 4.90 -7.97
N LEU A 55 -1.01 5.92 -7.83
CA LEU A 55 -1.01 7.03 -8.79
C LEU A 55 -0.40 6.58 -10.13
N ASP A 56 0.67 5.79 -10.05
CA ASP A 56 1.33 5.15 -11.17
C ASP A 56 1.74 3.72 -10.82
N HIS A 57 1.30 2.76 -11.64
CA HIS A 57 1.54 1.34 -11.42
C HIS A 57 2.77 0.87 -12.19
N VAL A 58 3.69 0.18 -11.51
CA VAL A 58 4.88 -0.40 -12.14
C VAL A 58 4.69 -1.88 -12.40
N GLU A 59 4.47 -2.68 -11.35
CA GLU A 59 4.32 -4.13 -11.49
C GLU A 59 3.57 -4.78 -10.31
N THR A 60 3.05 -5.99 -10.56
CA THR A 60 2.59 -6.92 -9.52
C THR A 60 3.33 -8.24 -9.68
N ILE A 61 3.97 -8.70 -8.62
CA ILE A 61 4.64 -10.00 -8.55
C ILE A 61 3.76 -10.93 -7.69
N TYR A 62 3.42 -12.10 -8.22
CA TYR A 62 2.65 -13.12 -7.50
C TYR A 62 3.56 -14.21 -6.96
N GLY A 63 3.25 -14.69 -5.76
CA GLY A 63 4.06 -15.65 -5.02
C GLY A 63 4.58 -15.04 -3.73
N LYS A 64 5.02 -15.91 -2.82
CA LYS A 64 5.70 -15.50 -1.60
C LYS A 64 7.17 -15.33 -1.95
N ASP A 65 7.78 -14.19 -1.64
CA ASP A 65 9.25 -14.08 -1.69
C ASP A 65 9.81 -15.18 -0.76
N ASN A 66 10.53 -16.14 -1.34
CA ASN A 66 11.11 -17.29 -0.64
C ASN A 66 12.31 -16.88 0.20
#